data_AF-A4GJD1-F1
#
_entry.id   AF-A4GJD1-F1
#
_cell.length_a   1.000
_cell.length_b   1.000
_cell.length_c   1.000
_cell.angle_alpha   90.00
_cell.angle_beta   90.00
_cell.angle_gamma   90.00
#
_symmetry.space_group_name_H-M   'P 1'
#
loop_
_entity.id
_entity.type
_entity.pdbx_description
1 polymer ?
#
loop_
_entity_poly.entity_id
_entity_poly.type
_entity_poly.pdbx_seq_one_letter_code
_entity_poly.pdbx_strand_id
1 'polypeptide(L)'
;MIKISILFSALCLFVIGCSIMFKPDLSDLGFIPVLASNPETASEFRSLFAGSFIAYAYLLVRFTFSYNSLSIALVIAYIMGFIAIGRLVSFFYEGFNAFGLFVFLGEIFLMIVLLMAHKKRKNEIPYF
;
A
#
# COMPACT_ATOMS: atom_id res chain seq x y z
N MET A 1 27.34 2.31 -1.15
CA MET A 1 26.85 2.62 0.21
C MET A 1 25.39 3.09 0.20
N ILE A 2 25.04 4.20 -0.46
CA ILE A 2 23.65 4.75 -0.46
C ILE A 2 22.59 3.74 -0.97
N LYS A 3 22.84 3.06 -2.10
CA LYS A 3 21.91 2.04 -2.63
C LYS A 3 21.63 0.91 -1.64
N ILE A 4 22.67 0.48 -0.91
CA ILE A 4 22.54 -0.59 0.10
C ILE A 4 21.67 -0.10 1.25
N SER A 5 21.85 1.14 1.70
CA SER A 5 21.01 1.75 2.73
C SER A 5 19.54 1.84 2.29
N ILE A 6 19.27 2.21 1.04
CA ILE A 6 17.90 2.25 0.50
C ILE A 6 17.27 0.85 0.48
N LEU A 7 18.02 -0.15 0.01
CA LEU A 7 17.54 -1.53 -0.04
C LEU A 7 17.33 -2.10 1.37
N PHE A 8 18.19 -1.78 2.33
CA PHE A 8 18.00 -2.15 3.72
C PHE A 8 16.74 -1.53 4.31
N SER A 9 16.50 -0.23 4.09
CA SER A 9 15.25 0.42 4.50
C SER A 9 14.03 -0.21 3.85
N ALA A 10 14.11 -0.55 2.55
CA ALA A 10 13.03 -1.24 1.85
C ALA A 10 12.74 -2.62 2.46
N LEU A 11 13.79 -3.37 2.82
CA LEU A 11 13.65 -4.66 3.50
C LEU A 11 12.98 -4.50 4.86
N CYS A 12 13.39 -3.52 5.67
CA CYS A 12 12.77 -3.25 6.97
C CYS A 12 11.28 -2.91 6.83
N LEU A 13 10.93 -2.02 5.89
CA LEU A 13 9.54 -1.65 5.62
C LEU A 13 8.71 -2.84 5.15
N PHE A 14 9.28 -3.69 4.28
CA PHE A 14 8.63 -4.90 3.80
C PHE A 14 8.35 -5.88 4.94
N VAL A 15 9.35 -6.14 5.79
CA VAL A 15 9.22 -7.05 6.93
C VAL A 15 8.17 -6.53 7.92
N ILE A 16 8.20 -5.24 8.27
CA ILE A 16 7.21 -4.64 9.18
C ILE A 16 5.82 -4.72 8.55
N GLY A 17 5.66 -4.33 7.29
CA GLY A 17 4.40 -4.38 6.57
C GLY A 17 3.82 -5.79 6.52
N CYS A 18 4.60 -6.79 6.12
CA CYS A 18 4.15 -8.18 6.11
C CYS A 18 3.82 -8.70 7.52
N SER A 19 4.64 -8.36 8.52
CA SER A 19 4.44 -8.81 9.89
C SER A 19 3.10 -8.36 10.45
N ILE A 20 2.65 -7.14 10.13
CA ILE A 20 1.37 -6.60 10.58
C ILE A 20 0.24 -7.10 9.69
N MET A 21 0.43 -7.09 8.37
CA MET A 21 -0.60 -7.51 7.42
C MET A 21 -1.06 -8.94 7.65
N PHE A 22 -0.18 -9.85 8.09
CA PHE A 22 -0.54 -11.26 8.28
C PHE A 22 -0.65 -11.68 9.75
N LYS A 23 -0.56 -10.76 10.72
CA LYS A 23 -0.69 -11.09 12.14
C LYS A 23 -2.15 -11.33 12.56
N PRO A 24 -2.55 -12.52 13.01
CA PRO A 24 -3.97 -12.80 13.30
C PRO A 24 -4.58 -11.87 14.35
N ASP A 25 -3.81 -11.45 15.35
CA ASP A 25 -4.26 -10.57 16.43
C ASP A 25 -3.43 -9.28 16.48
N LEU A 26 -4.10 -8.14 16.29
CA LEU A 26 -3.52 -6.80 16.30
C LEU A 26 -3.71 -6.08 17.65
N SER A 27 -4.23 -6.76 18.67
CA SER A 27 -4.41 -6.20 20.02
C SER A 27 -3.07 -5.89 20.71
N ASP A 28 -2.04 -6.67 20.42
CA ASP A 28 -0.66 -6.44 20.88
C ASP A 28 0.28 -6.37 19.67
N LEU A 29 0.65 -5.15 19.28
CA LEU A 29 1.58 -4.88 18.17
C LEU A 29 3.05 -4.82 18.60
N GLY A 30 3.37 -5.19 19.85
CA GLY A 30 4.73 -5.22 20.39
C GLY A 30 5.36 -3.82 20.45
N PHE A 31 6.28 -3.53 19.53
CA PHE A 31 7.07 -2.29 19.52
C PHE A 31 6.30 -1.06 19.00
N ILE A 32 5.11 -1.26 18.44
CA ILE A 32 4.28 -0.16 17.95
C ILE A 32 3.33 0.24 19.08
N PRO A 33 3.39 1.51 19.56
CA PRO A 33 2.61 1.97 20.70
C PRO A 33 1.17 2.31 20.29
N VAL A 34 0.50 1.41 19.57
CA VAL A 34 -0.89 1.57 19.10
C VAL A 34 -1.63 0.27 19.40
N LEU A 35 -2.80 0.38 20.04
CA LEU A 35 -3.72 -0.73 20.21
C LEU A 35 -4.84 -0.65 19.17
N ALA A 36 -4.96 -1.67 18.34
CA ALA A 36 -6.12 -1.86 17.47
C ALA A 36 -7.16 -2.72 18.21
N SER A 37 -7.84 -2.12 19.18
CA SER A 37 -8.79 -2.83 20.06
C SER A 37 -10.18 -3.06 19.44
N ASN A 38 -10.49 -2.39 18.32
CA ASN A 38 -11.74 -2.60 17.59
C ASN A 38 -11.46 -3.13 16.15
N PRO A 39 -12.41 -3.86 15.55
CA PRO A 39 -12.24 -4.45 14.21
C PRO A 39 -11.99 -3.39 13.13
N GLU A 40 -12.58 -2.20 13.27
CA GLU A 40 -12.44 -1.11 12.31
C GLU A 40 -11.01 -0.56 12.27
N THR A 41 -10.41 -0.31 13.44
CA THR A 41 -9.03 0.18 13.54
C THR A 41 -8.05 -0.92 13.16
N ALA A 42 -8.33 -2.18 13.50
CA ALA A 42 -7.55 -3.33 13.05
C ALA A 42 -7.54 -3.42 11.52
N SER A 43 -8.71 -3.23 10.89
CA SER A 43 -8.84 -3.19 9.43
C SER A 43 -8.03 -2.07 8.79
N GLU A 44 -8.11 -0.84 9.33
CA GLU A 44 -7.31 0.28 8.82
C GLU A 44 -5.81 0.08 9.04
N PHE A 45 -5.41 -0.53 10.15
CA PHE A 45 -4.00 -0.79 10.43
C PHE A 45 -3.43 -1.84 9.47
N ARG A 46 -4.20 -2.89 9.19
CA ARG A 46 -3.84 -3.92 8.23
C ARG A 46 -3.85 -3.41 6.79
N SER A 47 -4.79 -2.55 6.44
CA SER A 47 -4.91 -1.99 5.10
C SER A 47 -3.96 -0.81 4.87
N LEU A 48 -4.21 0.30 5.56
CA LEU A 48 -3.54 1.57 5.32
C LEU A 48 -2.09 1.55 5.80
N PHE A 49 -1.85 1.12 7.03
CA PHE A 49 -0.51 1.10 7.61
C PHE A 49 0.34 0.01 6.95
N ALA A 50 -0.10 -1.25 7.02
CA ALA A 50 0.70 -2.36 6.50
C ALA A 50 0.81 -2.33 4.97
N GLY A 51 -0.28 -2.03 4.25
CA GLY A 51 -0.29 -1.92 2.79
C GLY A 51 0.61 -0.79 2.29
N SER A 52 0.59 0.39 2.91
CA SER A 52 1.49 1.48 2.52
C SER A 52 2.97 1.13 2.74
N PHE A 53 3.31 0.43 3.82
CA PHE A 53 4.70 0.01 4.08
C PHE A 53 5.22 -0.96 3.02
N ILE A 54 4.40 -1.93 2.60
CA ILE A 54 4.74 -2.83 1.50
C ILE A 54 4.87 -2.05 0.17
N ALA A 55 3.98 -1.08 -0.08
CA ALA A 55 4.07 -0.23 -1.26
C ALA A 55 5.37 0.59 -1.28
N TYR A 56 5.75 1.19 -0.15
CA TYR A 56 6.98 1.96 -0.03
C TYR A 56 8.21 1.09 -0.23
N ALA A 57 8.22 -0.12 0.31
CA ALA A 57 9.29 -1.09 0.05
C ALA A 57 9.44 -1.36 -1.45
N TYR A 58 8.33 -1.64 -2.15
CA TYR A 58 8.34 -1.83 -3.61
C TYR A 58 8.86 -0.58 -4.35
N LEU A 59 8.38 0.61 -3.99
CA LEU A 59 8.79 1.86 -4.63
C LEU A 59 10.28 2.17 -4.41
N LEU A 60 10.83 1.87 -3.24
CA LEU A 60 12.26 2.04 -2.93
C LEU A 60 13.14 1.04 -3.71
N VAL A 61 12.72 -0.22 -3.79
CA VAL A 61 13.39 -1.23 -4.64
C VAL A 61 13.38 -0.75 -6.09
N ARG A 62 12.21 -0.35 -6.59
CA ARG A 62 12.07 0.16 -7.96
C ARG A 62 12.94 1.40 -8.20
N PHE A 63 12.96 2.36 -7.27
CA PHE A 63 13.81 3.55 -7.35
C PHE A 63 15.30 3.20 -7.44
N THR A 64 15.73 2.13 -6.78
CA THR A 64 17.15 1.72 -6.76
C THR A 64 17.62 1.14 -8.10
N PHE A 65 16.72 0.45 -8.82
CA PHE A 65 17.05 -0.30 -10.05
C PHE A 65 16.52 0.33 -11.34
N SER A 66 15.45 1.12 -11.29
CA SER A 66 14.81 1.74 -12.46
C SER A 66 15.13 3.22 -12.56
N TYR A 67 15.77 3.61 -13.67
CA TYR A 67 16.04 5.02 -13.99
C TYR A 67 14.82 5.75 -14.58
N ASN A 68 13.79 5.02 -15.02
CA ASN A 68 12.56 5.62 -15.56
C ASN A 68 11.74 6.27 -14.45
N SER A 69 11.49 7.57 -14.60
CA SER A 69 10.60 8.33 -13.75
C SER A 69 9.19 7.74 -13.78
N LEU A 70 8.57 7.65 -12.61
CA LEU A 70 7.15 7.33 -12.52
C LEU A 70 6.34 8.59 -12.57
N SER A 71 5.21 8.53 -13.27
CA SER A 71 4.19 9.54 -13.05
C SER A 71 3.67 9.43 -11.62
N ILE A 72 3.33 10.58 -11.03
CA ILE A 72 2.70 10.63 -9.69
C ILE A 72 1.43 9.76 -9.67
N ALA A 73 0.69 9.73 -10.78
CA ALA A 73 -0.48 8.86 -10.93
C ALA A 73 -0.16 7.37 -10.73
N LEU A 74 0.93 6.87 -11.30
CA LEU A 74 1.36 5.48 -11.08
C LEU A 74 1.83 5.23 -9.64
N VAL A 75 2.54 6.17 -9.04
CA VAL A 75 3.00 6.05 -7.65
C VAL A 75 1.80 5.88 -6.71
N ILE A 76 0.82 6.77 -6.84
CA ILE A 76 -0.42 6.70 -6.03
C ILE A 76 -1.19 5.42 -6.35
N ALA A 77 -1.33 5.04 -7.62
CA ALA A 77 -2.02 3.81 -8.01
C ALA A 77 -1.38 2.56 -7.37
N TYR A 78 -0.05 2.47 -7.32
CA TYR A 78 0.62 1.35 -6.64
C TYR A 78 0.34 1.35 -5.14
N ILE A 79 0.42 2.51 -4.47
CA ILE A 79 0.10 2.62 -3.04
C ILE A 79 -1.33 2.17 -2.78
N MET A 80 -2.30 2.68 -3.54
CA MET A 80 -3.71 2.28 -3.42
C MET A 80 -3.91 0.79 -3.68
N GLY A 81 -3.19 0.19 -4.63
CA GLY A 81 -3.25 -1.24 -4.91
C GLY A 81 -2.78 -2.11 -3.74
N PHE A 82 -1.68 -1.75 -3.08
CA PHE A 82 -1.20 -2.48 -1.90
C PHE A 82 -2.09 -2.27 -0.67
N ILE A 83 -2.65 -1.07 -0.50
CA ILE A 83 -3.67 -0.81 0.54
C ILE A 83 -4.89 -1.71 0.28
N ALA A 84 -5.41 -1.76 -0.94
CA ALA A 84 -6.52 -2.62 -1.30
C ALA A 84 -6.23 -4.12 -1.04
N ILE A 85 -4.99 -4.58 -1.27
CA ILE A 85 -4.57 -5.94 -0.88
C ILE A 85 -4.64 -6.11 0.65
N GLY A 86 -4.13 -5.15 1.42
CA GLY A 86 -4.25 -5.19 2.88
C GLY A 86 -5.70 -5.22 3.36
N ARG A 87 -6.59 -4.50 2.68
CA ARG A 87 -8.04 -4.53 2.92
C ARG A 87 -8.65 -5.91 2.64
N LEU A 88 -8.25 -6.57 1.56
CA LEU A 88 -8.69 -7.94 1.28
C LEU A 88 -8.23 -8.88 2.39
N VAL A 89 -6.97 -8.79 2.82
CA VAL A 89 -6.45 -9.56 3.96
C VAL A 89 -7.25 -9.26 5.22
N SER A 90 -7.67 -8.00 5.41
CA SER A 90 -8.48 -7.61 6.55
C SER A 90 -9.86 -8.28 6.56
N PHE A 91 -10.53 -8.36 5.41
CA PHE A 91 -11.81 -9.08 5.34
C PHE A 91 -11.70 -10.56 5.73
N PHE A 92 -10.52 -11.19 5.57
CA PHE A 92 -10.29 -12.55 6.05
C PHE A 92 -10.14 -12.66 7.57
N TYR A 93 -9.58 -11.65 8.26
CA TYR A 93 -9.33 -11.70 9.71
C TYR A 93 -10.43 -11.02 10.53
N GLU A 94 -10.81 -9.80 10.17
CA GLU A 94 -11.80 -9.02 10.92
C GLU A 94 -13.24 -9.22 10.41
N GLY A 95 -13.41 -9.87 9.24
CA GLY A 95 -14.70 -10.10 8.61
C GLY A 95 -15.16 -8.93 7.71
N PHE A 96 -16.31 -9.12 7.06
CA PHE A 96 -16.88 -8.11 6.16
C PHE A 96 -17.62 -7.02 6.95
N ASN A 97 -17.17 -5.77 6.80
CA ASN A 97 -17.86 -4.57 7.28
C ASN A 97 -18.28 -3.71 6.08
N ALA A 98 -19.49 -3.12 6.13
CA ALA A 98 -19.99 -2.21 5.11
C ALA A 98 -19.04 -1.02 4.89
N PHE A 99 -18.51 -0.43 5.96
CA PHE A 99 -17.54 0.66 5.86
C PHE A 99 -16.29 0.22 5.10
N GLY A 100 -15.69 -0.91 5.49
CA GLY A 100 -14.52 -1.47 4.82
C GLY A 100 -14.77 -1.78 3.35
N LEU A 101 -15.97 -2.27 2.99
CA LEU A 101 -16.36 -2.52 1.60
C LEU A 101 -16.42 -1.23 0.77
N PHE A 102 -17.04 -0.17 1.30
CA PHE A 102 -17.09 1.12 0.59
C PHE A 102 -15.69 1.71 0.39
N VAL A 103 -14.84 1.63 1.41
CA VAL A 103 -13.45 2.09 1.33
C VAL A 103 -12.68 1.26 0.30
N PHE A 104 -12.80 -0.06 0.32
CA PHE A 104 -12.19 -0.96 -0.67
C PHE A 104 -12.59 -0.60 -2.11
N LEU A 105 -13.88 -0.39 -2.35
CA LEU A 105 -14.37 0.03 -3.67
C LEU A 105 -13.80 1.38 -4.08
N GLY A 106 -13.68 2.32 -3.14
CA GLY A 106 -13.02 3.61 -3.36
C GLY A 106 -11.53 3.47 -3.70
N GLU A 107 -10.81 2.59 -3.00
CA GLU A 107 -9.39 2.29 -3.24
C GLU A 107 -9.18 1.73 -4.66
N ILE A 108 -9.98 0.75 -5.06
CA ILE A 108 -9.95 0.15 -6.40
C ILE A 108 -10.37 1.16 -7.47
N PHE A 109 -11.43 1.93 -7.23
CA PHE A 109 -11.91 2.94 -8.17
C PHE A 109 -10.82 3.99 -8.46
N LEU A 110 -10.22 4.55 -7.41
CA LEU A 110 -9.16 5.54 -7.56
C LEU A 110 -7.94 4.95 -8.28
N MET A 111 -7.54 3.73 -7.94
CA MET A 111 -6.46 3.03 -8.63
C MET A 111 -6.74 2.91 -10.13
N ILE A 112 -7.93 2.47 -10.53
CA ILE A 112 -8.32 2.33 -11.94
C ILE A 112 -8.29 3.68 -12.66
N VAL A 113 -8.88 4.72 -12.07
CA VAL A 113 -8.92 6.07 -12.65
C VAL A 113 -7.50 6.60 -12.91
N LEU A 114 -6.59 6.41 -11.95
CA LEU A 114 -5.19 6.84 -12.09
C LEU A 114 -4.43 6.06 -13.17
N LEU A 115 -4.66 4.75 -13.28
CA LEU A 115 -4.08 3.92 -14.34
C LEU A 115 -4.59 4.34 -15.73
N MET A 116 -5.89 4.62 -15.86
CA MET A 116 -6.49 5.13 -17.10
C MET A 116 -5.93 6.51 -17.46
N ALA A 117 -5.85 7.43 -16.49
CA ALA A 117 -5.30 8.76 -16.70
C ALA A 117 -3.84 8.71 -17.13
N HIS A 118 -3.03 7.83 -16.53
CA HIS A 118 -1.65 7.61 -16.94
C HIS A 118 -1.55 7.09 -18.38
N LYS A 119 -2.38 6.10 -18.74
CA LYS A 119 -2.42 5.55 -20.10
C LYS A 119 -2.83 6.61 -21.13
N LYS A 120 -3.81 7.45 -20.81
CA LYS A 120 -4.26 8.55 -21.68
C LYS A 120 -3.12 9.55 -21.95
N ARG A 121 -2.43 10.02 -20.90
CA ARG A 121 -1.30 10.95 -21.04
C ARG A 121 -0.14 10.38 -21.86
N LYS A 122 0.09 9.07 -21.80
CA LYS A 122 1.11 8.41 -22.62
C LYS A 122 0.74 8.39 -24.12
N ASN A 123 -0.55 8.37 -24.43
CA ASN A 123 -1.07 8.30 -25.80
C ASN A 123 -1.24 9.69 -26.44
N GLU A 124 -1.21 10.75 -25.64
CA GLU A 124 -1.19 12.13 -26.14
C GLU A 124 0.22 12.44 -26.63
N ILE A 125 0.41 12.46 -27.95
CA ILE A 125 1.66 12.92 -28.58
C ILE A 125 1.76 14.43 -28.28
N PRO A 126 2.80 14.93 -27.62
CA PRO A 126 2.97 16.37 -27.43
C PRO A 126 3.27 16.98 -28.80
N TYR A 127 2.34 17.77 -29.33
CA TYR A 127 2.51 18.53 -30.58
C TYR A 127 3.20 19.89 -30.35
N PHE A 128 4.14 19.95 -29.41
CA PHE A 128 4.89 21.17 -29.08
C PHE A 128 6.38 20.86 -28.91
#